data_AF-A0A3B4YPL2-F1
#
_entry.id   AF-A0A3B4YPL2-F1
#
_cell.length_a   1.000
_cell.length_b   1.000
_cell.length_c   1.000
_cell.angle_alpha   90.00
_cell.angle_beta   90.00
_cell.angle_gamma   90.00
#
_symmetry.space_group_name_H-M   'P 1'
#
loop_
_entity.id
_entity.type
_entity.pdbx_description
1 polymer ?
#
loop_
_entity_poly.entity_id
_entity_poly.type
_entity_poly.pdbx_seq_one_letter_code
_entity_poly.pdbx_strand_id
1 'polypeptide(L)'
;MVIKCKAALAWEPGKPLAIEDVEVDPPKVHEVRIKIVATGVCHTDWEYLYGQGMKVRPFPLVLGHEAAGVVESVGPEVTKFSPVWRMCLNWWMTT
;
A
#
# COMPACT_ATOMS: atom_id res chain seq x y z
N MET A 1 -6.28 -8.96 13.81
CA MET A 1 -7.38 -7.99 13.99
C MET A 1 -7.38 -7.03 12.80
N VAL A 2 -8.56 -6.64 12.33
CA VAL A 2 -8.73 -5.60 11.30
C VAL A 2 -8.34 -4.23 11.87
N ILE A 3 -7.60 -3.42 11.12
CA ILE A 3 -7.19 -2.06 11.50
C ILE A 3 -7.95 -1.04 10.66
N LYS A 4 -8.44 0.02 11.28
CA LYS A 4 -8.94 1.21 10.59
C LYS A 4 -7.85 2.25 10.44
N CYS A 5 -7.59 2.70 9.22
CA CYS A 5 -6.61 3.76 8.93
C CYS A 5 -7.02 4.58 7.72
N LYS A 6 -6.28 5.67 7.46
CA LYS A 6 -6.49 6.50 6.28
C LYS A 6 -5.66 6.01 5.10
N ALA A 7 -6.24 6.02 3.92
CA ALA A 7 -5.56 5.77 2.65
C ALA A 7 -5.97 6.81 1.60
N ALA A 8 -5.08 7.06 0.63
CA ALA A 8 -5.38 7.88 -0.54
C ALA A 8 -5.86 6.95 -1.67
N LEU A 9 -7.16 6.97 -1.95
CA LEU A 9 -7.80 6.11 -2.94
C LEU A 9 -7.94 6.84 -4.28
N ALA A 10 -7.59 6.13 -5.33
CA ALA A 10 -7.99 6.45 -6.69
C ALA A 10 -9.26 5.65 -7.01
N TRP A 11 -10.40 6.35 -7.14
CA TRP A 11 -11.67 5.72 -7.49
C TRP A 11 -11.84 5.50 -8.99
N GLU A 12 -11.34 6.43 -9.80
CA GLU A 12 -11.45 6.41 -11.25
C GLU A 12 -10.17 6.99 -11.87
N PRO A 13 -9.83 6.60 -13.12
CA PRO A 13 -8.76 7.24 -13.87
C PRO A 13 -8.99 8.74 -14.02
N GLY A 14 -7.93 9.53 -13.87
CA GLY A 14 -7.93 10.97 -14.10
C GLY A 14 -8.60 11.80 -12.99
N LYS A 15 -9.05 11.17 -11.89
CA LYS A 15 -9.63 11.88 -10.75
C LYS A 15 -8.58 12.13 -9.65
N PRO A 16 -8.71 13.21 -8.87
CA PRO A 16 -7.89 13.42 -7.68
C PRO A 16 -8.07 12.26 -6.68
N LEU A 17 -7.02 11.98 -5.91
CA LEU A 17 -7.08 11.00 -4.83
C LEU A 17 -8.01 11.48 -3.71
N ALA A 18 -8.85 10.58 -3.19
CA ALA A 18 -9.69 10.81 -2.03
C ALA A 18 -9.04 10.23 -0.77
N ILE A 19 -9.00 11.00 0.32
CA ILE A 19 -8.54 10.48 1.62
C ILE A 19 -9.72 9.83 2.31
N GLU A 20 -9.69 8.50 2.45
CA GLU A 20 -10.77 7.73 3.06
C GLU A 20 -10.29 6.85 4.20
N ASP A 21 -11.21 6.49 5.09
CA ASP A 21 -10.97 5.49 6.11
C ASP A 21 -11.19 4.10 5.52
N VAL A 22 -10.17 3.25 5.61
CA VAL A 22 -10.15 1.88 5.09
C VAL A 22 -9.96 0.86 6.21
N GLU A 23 -10.41 -0.36 5.98
CA GLU A 23 -10.19 -1.50 6.84
C GLU A 23 -9.10 -2.40 6.24
N VAL A 24 -8.03 -2.62 7.00
CA VAL A 24 -6.91 -3.48 6.59
C VAL A 24 -6.96 -4.77 7.39
N ASP A 25 -7.13 -5.88 6.69
CA ASP A 25 -7.19 -7.21 7.26
C ASP A 25 -5.89 -7.63 7.96
N PRO A 26 -5.93 -8.58 8.91
CA PRO A 26 -4.72 -9.20 9.43
C PRO A 26 -3.95 -9.91 8.31
N PRO A 27 -2.60 -9.93 8.37
CA PRO A 27 -1.80 -10.61 7.36
C PRO A 27 -2.08 -12.12 7.33
N LYS A 28 -2.25 -12.67 6.12
CA LYS A 28 -2.40 -14.11 5.86
C LYS A 28 -1.04 -14.82 5.88
N VAL A 29 -1.04 -16.11 5.58
CA VAL A 29 0.20 -16.91 5.49
C VAL A 29 1.17 -16.25 4.53
N HIS A 30 2.42 -16.08 4.97
CA HIS A 30 3.51 -15.39 4.26
C HIS A 30 3.32 -13.89 3.99
N GLU A 31 2.31 -13.24 4.57
CA GLU A 31 2.11 -11.78 4.43
C GLU A 31 2.69 -11.01 5.63
N VAL A 32 3.06 -9.76 5.39
CA VAL A 32 3.51 -8.83 6.43
C VAL A 32 2.67 -7.58 6.34
N ARG A 33 2.14 -7.13 7.48
CA ARG A 33 1.42 -5.86 7.57
C ARG A 33 2.34 -4.79 8.13
N ILE A 34 2.42 -3.67 7.42
CA ILE A 34 3.40 -2.61 7.69
C ILE A 34 2.66 -1.31 7.96
N LYS A 35 3.04 -0.63 9.04
CA LYS A 35 2.64 0.75 9.28
C LYS A 35 3.56 1.67 8.48
N ILE A 36 3.04 2.25 7.41
CA ILE A 36 3.76 3.23 6.59
C ILE A 36 3.98 4.52 7.41
N VAL A 37 5.22 4.99 7.43
CA VAL A 37 5.63 6.23 8.12
C VAL A 37 5.89 7.35 7.11
N ALA A 38 6.43 7.02 5.96
CA ALA A 38 6.64 7.93 4.84
C ALA A 38 6.47 7.21 3.51
N THR A 39 5.98 7.91 2.49
CA THR A 39 5.89 7.42 1.12
C THR A 39 6.33 8.52 0.14
N GLY A 40 7.04 8.13 -0.90
CA GLY A 40 7.33 8.95 -2.07
C GLY A 40 6.16 8.95 -3.06
N VAL A 41 6.16 9.95 -3.94
CA VAL A 41 5.29 10.01 -5.11
C VAL A 41 6.19 9.93 -6.33
N CYS A 42 6.02 8.88 -7.11
CA CYS A 42 6.82 8.63 -8.30
C CYS A 42 6.04 8.98 -9.57
N HIS A 43 6.76 9.20 -10.66
CA HIS A 43 6.15 9.42 -11.97
C HIS A 43 5.23 8.27 -12.39
N THR A 44 5.55 7.02 -12.01
CA THR A 44 4.68 5.88 -12.32
C THR A 44 3.35 5.92 -11.56
N ASP A 45 3.27 6.55 -10.38
CA ASP A 45 1.98 6.75 -9.71
C ASP A 45 1.11 7.72 -10.51
N TRP A 46 1.71 8.76 -11.10
CA TRP A 46 1.04 9.67 -12.02
C TRP A 46 0.60 8.96 -13.30
N GLU A 47 1.46 8.12 -13.89
CA GLU A 47 1.11 7.35 -15.10
C GLU A 47 -0.03 6.36 -14.84
N TYR A 48 -0.11 5.72 -13.67
CA TYR A 48 -1.25 4.86 -13.35
C TYR A 48 -2.55 5.64 -13.15
N LEU A 49 -2.48 6.87 -12.63
CA LEU A 49 -3.67 7.67 -12.37
C LEU A 49 -4.16 8.43 -13.62
N TYR A 50 -3.25 8.97 -14.43
CA TYR A 50 -3.56 9.88 -15.54
C TYR A 50 -3.07 9.40 -16.90
N GLY A 51 -2.16 8.42 -16.94
CA GLY A 51 -1.53 7.96 -18.16
C GLY A 51 -2.45 7.10 -19.04
N GLN A 52 -2.23 7.17 -20.35
CA GLN A 52 -2.98 6.39 -21.35
C GLN A 52 -2.22 5.12 -21.79
N GLY A 53 -0.94 4.96 -21.40
CA GLY A 53 -0.01 4.02 -22.05
C GLY A 53 0.49 2.84 -21.19
N MET A 54 0.24 2.81 -19.87
CA MET A 54 0.62 1.68 -19.01
C MET A 54 -0.59 0.80 -18.68
N LYS A 55 -0.32 -0.49 -18.42
CA LYS A 55 -1.30 -1.52 -18.03
C LYS A 55 -2.31 -0.94 -17.03
N VAL A 56 -3.55 -0.75 -17.46
CA VAL A 56 -4.65 -0.26 -16.62
C VAL A 56 -4.73 -1.15 -15.39
N ARG A 57 -4.51 -0.56 -14.21
CA ARG A 57 -4.78 -1.23 -12.94
C ARG A 57 -6.29 -1.17 -12.69
N PRO A 58 -6.89 -2.21 -12.09
CA PRO A 58 -8.29 -2.14 -11.70
C PRO A 58 -8.46 -1.06 -10.63
N PHE A 59 -9.48 -0.22 -10.81
CA PHE A 59 -9.93 0.74 -9.82
C PHE A 59 -11.08 0.11 -9.00
N PRO A 60 -11.28 0.48 -7.71
CA PRO A 60 -10.48 1.43 -6.94
C PRO A 60 -9.09 0.91 -6.58
N LEU A 61 -8.14 1.82 -6.44
CA LEU A 61 -6.72 1.50 -6.20
C LEU A 61 -6.10 2.44 -5.17
N VAL A 62 -5.30 1.88 -4.25
CA VAL A 62 -4.36 2.65 -3.44
C VAL A 62 -2.99 2.63 -4.14
N LEU A 63 -2.50 3.82 -4.51
CA LEU A 63 -1.21 4.01 -5.16
C LEU A 63 -0.07 4.08 -4.15
N GLY A 64 1.16 4.21 -4.64
CA GLY A 64 2.36 4.32 -3.83
C GLY A 64 3.15 3.02 -3.82
N HIS A 65 4.39 3.10 -4.31
CA HIS A 65 5.31 1.97 -4.40
C HIS A 65 6.70 2.28 -3.86
N GLU A 66 6.86 3.43 -3.19
CA GLU A 66 8.10 3.90 -2.60
C GLU A 66 7.81 4.29 -1.15
N ALA A 67 8.02 3.39 -0.19
CA ALA A 67 7.64 3.67 1.19
C ALA A 67 8.66 3.20 2.22
N ALA A 68 8.63 3.83 3.39
CA ALA A 68 9.35 3.39 4.57
C ALA A 68 8.38 3.27 5.74
N GLY A 69 8.52 2.19 6.51
CA GLY A 69 7.57 1.87 7.56
C GLY A 69 8.15 0.96 8.64
N VAL A 70 7.26 0.58 9.55
CA VAL A 70 7.55 -0.34 10.66
C VAL A 70 6.63 -1.55 10.53
N VAL A 71 7.19 -2.76 10.67
CA VAL A 71 6.40 -3.99 10.72
C VAL A 71 5.44 -3.93 11.90
N GLU A 72 4.13 -3.96 11.61
CA GLU A 72 3.07 -3.95 12.61
C GLU A 72 2.78 -5.38 13.07
N SER A 73 2.55 -6.29 12.12
CA SER A 73 2.35 -7.72 12.38
C SER A 73 2.83 -8.57 11.20
N VAL A 74 3.09 -9.85 11.49
CA VAL A 74 3.48 -10.85 10.50
C VAL A 74 2.46 -11.98 10.51
N GLY A 75 2.15 -12.51 9.34
CA GLY A 75 1.28 -13.67 9.20
C GLY A 75 2.01 -14.98 9.51
N PRO A 76 1.28 -16.11 9.49
CA PRO A 76 1.87 -17.42 9.69
C PRO A 76 3.02 -17.70 8.70
N GLU A 77 4.02 -18.46 9.16
CA GLU A 77 5.16 -18.92 8.34
C GLU A 77 6.08 -17.80 7.80
N VAL A 78 5.92 -16.56 8.26
CA VAL A 78 6.92 -15.51 8.04
C VAL A 78 8.08 -15.71 9.02
N THR A 79 9.28 -15.91 8.49
CA THR A 79 10.50 -16.13 9.30
C THR A 79 11.55 -15.02 9.17
N LYS A 80 11.41 -14.16 8.16
CA LYS A 80 12.41 -13.13 7.82
C LYS A 80 12.14 -11.77 8.43
N PHE A 81 10.94 -11.57 8.98
CA PHE A 81 10.49 -10.28 9.52
C PHE A 81 9.91 -10.48 10.91
N SER A 82 10.01 -9.44 11.73
CA SER A 82 9.48 -9.43 13.09
C SER A 82 8.83 -8.08 13.35
N PRO A 83 7.78 -8.02 14.18
CA PRO A 83 7.19 -6.75 14.63
C PRO A 83 8.26 -5.76 15.11
N VAL A 84 7.99 -4.47 14.95
CA VAL A 84 8.87 -3.31 15.25
C VAL A 84 10.11 -3.12 14.36
N TRP A 85 10.35 -4.00 13.39
CA TRP A 85 11.43 -3.82 12.41
C TRP A 85 11.14 -2.68 11.44
N ARG A 86 12.17 -1.93 11.07
CA ARG A 86 12.07 -0.86 10.06
C ARG A 86 12.40 -1.42 8.68
N MET A 87 11.59 -1.05 7.70
CA MET A 87 11.73 -1.56 6.33
C MET A 87 11.49 -0.45 5.32
N CYS A 88 12.20 -0.56 4.19
CA CYS A 88 11.91 0.18 2.97
C CYS A 88 11.24 -0.78 1.99
N LEU A 89 10.20 -0.29 1.31
CA LEU A 89 9.42 -1.00 0.32
C LEU A 89 9.64 -0.32 -1.01
N ASN A 90 10.06 -1.12 -2.00
CA ASN A 90 10.00 -0.76 -3.40
C ASN A 90 9.09 -1.76 -4.11
N TRP A 91 8.01 -1.27 -4.72
CA TRP A 91 7.01 -2.07 -5.41
C TRP A 91 6.20 -3.02 -4.52
N TRP A 92 4.95 -3.25 -4.94
CA TRP A 92 4.04 -4.27 -4.39
C TRP A 92 3.56 -4.05 -2.95
N MET A 93 2.51 -3.24 -2.80
CA MET A 93 1.71 -3.18 -1.57
C MET A 93 0.28 -3.57 -1.92
N THR A 94 -0.26 -4.56 -1.22
CA THR A 94 -1.69 -4.87 -1.26
C THR A 94 -2.32 -4.28 -0.02
N THR A 95 -3.34 -3.44 -0.21
CA THR A 95 -4.20 -2.94 0.88
C THR A 95 -5.25 -3.95 1.25
#